data_AF-A0A920U3K6-F1
#
_entry.id   AF-A0A920U3K6-F1
#
_cell.length_a   1.000
_cell.length_b   1.000
_cell.length_c   1.000
_cell.angle_alpha   90.00
_cell.angle_beta   90.00
_cell.angle_gamma   90.00
#
_symmetry.space_group_name_H-M   'P 1'
#
loop_
_entity.id
_entity.type
_entity.pdbx_description
1 polymer ?
#
loop_
_entity_poly.entity_id
_entity_poly.type
_entity_poly.pdbx_seq_one_letter_code
_entity_poly.pdbx_strand_id
1 'polypeptide(L)'
;MVVMNGEICPAPHVVKRHSIATSAFMAYPGGSLGTVYPGRTFFFSPPGLPAMSGEFEELIRPETDIPEVTVHYPVAGGDPHSLAGSITAKCRGLVIAAFGCGEIPDLLVPVIEQTAARGICVVVSSRVAGVGVMPETMTLREADNVLPSGHLNPQKSALLLALGLAAGHNPRDVFTNFGSEG
;
A
#
# COMPACT_ATOMS: atom_id res chain seq x y z
N MET A 1 -10.05 -8.36 10.38
CA MET A 1 -9.12 -8.15 11.53
C MET A 1 -8.12 -9.31 11.60
N VAL A 2 -7.02 -9.15 12.33
CA VAL A 2 -6.04 -10.22 12.61
C VAL A 2 -5.84 -10.31 14.12
N VAL A 3 -5.90 -11.52 14.68
CA VAL A 3 -5.66 -11.74 16.12
C VAL A 3 -4.38 -12.55 16.29
N MET A 4 -3.37 -11.94 16.90
CA MET A 4 -2.05 -12.56 17.12
C MET A 4 -1.46 -12.07 18.44
N ASN A 5 -0.80 -12.96 19.18
CA ASN A 5 -0.13 -12.63 20.45
C ASN A 5 -1.03 -11.87 21.46
N GLY A 6 -2.31 -12.20 21.52
CA GLY A 6 -3.28 -11.53 22.41
C GLY A 6 -3.71 -10.13 21.96
N GLU A 7 -3.27 -9.64 20.80
CA GLU A 7 -3.69 -8.36 20.22
C GLU A 7 -4.67 -8.57 19.07
N ILE A 8 -5.63 -7.64 18.91
CA ILE A 8 -6.60 -7.61 17.81
C ILE A 8 -6.23 -6.46 16.87
N CYS A 9 -5.53 -6.74 15.78
CA CYS A 9 -5.09 -5.71 14.84
C CYS A 9 -6.16 -5.43 13.75
N PRO A 10 -6.34 -4.15 13.34
CA PRO A 10 -7.14 -3.82 12.16
C PRO A 10 -6.46 -4.40 10.91
N ALA A 11 -7.24 -4.97 10.00
CA ALA A 11 -6.68 -5.56 8.76
C ALA A 11 -5.95 -4.53 7.87
N PRO A 12 -6.47 -3.30 7.69
CA PRO A 12 -5.75 -2.24 6.98
C PRO A 12 -4.37 -1.93 7.57
N HIS A 13 -4.22 -2.01 8.90
CA HIS A 13 -3.05 -1.50 9.63
C HIS A 13 -2.09 -2.58 10.13
N VAL A 14 -2.49 -3.86 10.11
CA VAL A 14 -1.63 -4.95 10.62
C VAL A 14 -0.39 -5.17 9.73
N VAL A 15 0.79 -5.17 10.31
CA VAL A 15 2.06 -5.40 9.62
C VAL A 15 2.92 -6.39 10.40
N LYS A 16 3.57 -7.31 9.68
CA LYS A 16 4.58 -8.19 10.27
C LYS A 16 5.94 -7.47 10.27
N ARG A 17 6.50 -7.23 11.45
CA ARG A 17 7.70 -6.41 11.67
C ARG A 17 8.94 -7.20 12.06
N HIS A 18 8.75 -8.45 12.44
CA HIS A 18 9.83 -9.34 12.83
C HIS A 18 9.68 -10.67 12.09
N SER A 19 10.80 -11.26 11.66
CA SER A 19 10.81 -12.51 10.89
C SER A 19 10.38 -13.71 11.74
N ILE A 20 10.91 -13.82 12.97
CA ILE A 20 10.77 -14.99 13.87
C ILE A 20 9.85 -14.77 15.08
N ALA A 21 9.91 -13.62 15.76
CA ALA A 21 9.20 -13.40 17.02
C ALA A 21 7.70 -13.70 16.92
N THR A 22 7.15 -14.33 17.95
CA THR A 22 5.71 -14.63 18.02
C THR A 22 4.86 -13.36 18.14
N SER A 23 5.43 -12.28 18.68
CA SER A 23 4.88 -10.92 18.73
C SER A 23 5.17 -10.08 17.47
N ALA A 24 5.41 -10.71 16.32
CA ALA A 24 5.84 -10.01 15.11
C ALA A 24 4.78 -9.10 14.46
N PHE A 25 3.49 -9.33 14.73
CA PHE A 25 2.41 -8.53 14.15
C PHE A 25 2.09 -7.36 15.06
N MET A 26 2.01 -6.17 14.46
CA MET A 26 1.54 -4.96 15.13
C MET A 26 0.64 -4.15 14.21
N ALA A 27 -0.16 -3.26 14.78
CA ALA A 27 -1.01 -2.36 14.03
C ALA A 27 -0.37 -0.98 13.90
N TYR A 28 -0.23 -0.49 12.67
CA TYR A 28 0.22 0.85 12.38
C TYR A 28 -0.48 1.40 11.12
N PRO A 29 -0.97 2.65 11.15
CA PRO A 29 -1.12 3.53 12.32
C PRO A 29 -2.25 3.06 13.25
N GLY A 30 -2.52 3.80 14.33
CA GLY A 30 -3.71 3.61 15.17
C GLY A 30 -3.67 2.50 16.22
N GLY A 31 -2.73 1.56 16.15
CA GLY A 31 -2.57 0.53 17.18
C GLY A 31 -3.68 -0.54 17.20
N SER A 32 -3.67 -1.37 18.24
CA SER A 32 -4.59 -2.51 18.35
C SER A 32 -6.03 -2.06 18.60
N LEU A 33 -7.01 -2.76 17.99
CA LEU A 33 -8.44 -2.60 18.26
C LEU A 33 -8.83 -3.13 19.65
N GLY A 34 -8.01 -4.00 20.23
CA GLY A 34 -8.34 -4.68 21.47
C GLY A 34 -7.33 -5.76 21.89
N THR A 35 -7.70 -6.50 22.93
CA THR A 35 -6.90 -7.58 23.51
C THR A 35 -7.72 -8.83 23.77
N VAL A 36 -7.07 -9.99 23.69
CA VAL A 36 -7.65 -11.30 23.99
C VAL A 36 -6.89 -11.91 25.17
N TYR A 37 -7.64 -12.27 26.20
CA TYR A 37 -7.18 -13.02 27.37
C TYR A 37 -7.86 -14.41 27.36
N PRO A 38 -7.40 -15.37 28.19
CA PRO A 38 -8.09 -16.64 28.35
C PRO A 38 -9.58 -16.45 28.68
N GLY A 39 -10.44 -16.85 27.73
CA GLY A 39 -11.90 -16.78 27.86
C GLY A 39 -12.51 -15.37 27.82
N ARG A 40 -11.75 -14.31 27.49
CA ARG A 40 -12.25 -12.93 27.45
C ARG A 40 -11.66 -12.12 26.30
N THR A 41 -12.49 -11.33 25.64
CA THR A 41 -12.10 -10.41 24.57
C THR A 41 -12.52 -8.99 24.96
N PHE A 42 -11.61 -8.04 24.83
CA PHE A 42 -11.87 -6.62 25.11
C PHE A 42 -11.52 -5.79 23.88
N PHE A 43 -12.47 -5.01 23.38
CA PHE A 43 -12.23 -4.02 22.34
C PHE A 43 -12.10 -2.63 22.97
N PHE A 44 -11.11 -1.84 22.55
CA PHE A 44 -10.89 -0.48 23.05
C PHE A 44 -11.82 0.54 22.41
N SER A 45 -12.27 0.25 21.19
CA SER A 45 -13.28 1.02 20.45
C SER A 45 -14.29 0.05 19.85
N PRO A 46 -15.55 0.49 19.60
CA PRO A 46 -16.52 -0.33 18.87
C PRO A 46 -15.93 -0.77 17.53
N PRO A 47 -16.09 -2.04 17.11
CA PRO A 47 -15.64 -2.48 15.79
C PRO A 47 -16.46 -1.77 14.72
N GLY A 48 -15.85 -0.79 14.05
CA GLY A 48 -16.38 -0.17 12.83
C GLY A 48 -16.07 -1.02 11.60
N LEU A 49 -16.84 -0.85 10.54
CA LEU A 49 -16.46 -1.34 9.23
C LEU A 49 -15.35 -0.44 8.68
N PRO A 50 -14.22 -0.99 8.19
CA PRO A 50 -13.21 -0.20 7.51
C PRO A 50 -13.78 0.55 6.32
N ALA A 51 -13.10 1.62 5.92
CA ALA A 51 -13.40 2.28 4.65
C ALA A 51 -13.34 1.25 3.51
N MET A 52 -14.30 1.34 2.57
CA MET A 52 -14.41 0.45 1.40
C MET A 52 -14.72 -1.03 1.71
N SER A 53 -15.27 -1.34 2.89
CA SER A 53 -15.73 -2.70 3.19
C SER A 53 -16.78 -3.19 2.19
N GLY A 54 -16.50 -4.30 1.51
CA GLY A 54 -17.40 -4.92 0.51
C GLY A 54 -17.23 -4.37 -0.92
N GLU A 55 -16.47 -3.28 -1.11
CA GLU A 55 -16.33 -2.62 -2.42
C GLU A 55 -15.79 -3.54 -3.53
N PHE A 56 -14.97 -4.51 -3.15
CA PHE A 56 -14.26 -5.41 -4.07
C PHE A 56 -14.81 -6.84 -4.08
N GLU A 57 -15.97 -7.11 -3.47
CA GLU A 57 -16.50 -8.48 -3.32
C GLU A 57 -16.72 -9.16 -4.68
N GLU A 58 -17.23 -8.42 -5.66
CA GLU A 58 -17.50 -8.93 -7.02
C GLU A 58 -16.22 -9.35 -7.77
N LEU A 59 -15.05 -8.85 -7.36
CA LEU A 59 -13.76 -9.21 -7.97
C LEU A 59 -13.24 -10.57 -7.51
N ILE A 60 -13.80 -11.16 -6.44
CA ILE A 60 -13.36 -12.46 -5.88
C ILE A 60 -13.94 -13.61 -6.72
N ARG A 61 -13.54 -13.67 -7.99
CA ARG A 61 -13.97 -14.69 -8.96
C ARG A 61 -12.77 -15.18 -9.77
N PRO A 62 -12.70 -16.47 -10.13
CA PRO A 62 -11.58 -17.02 -10.91
C PRO A 62 -11.34 -16.33 -12.25
N GLU A 63 -12.39 -15.80 -12.87
CA GLU A 63 -12.39 -15.15 -14.18
C GLU A 63 -12.03 -13.66 -14.16
N THR A 64 -11.92 -13.04 -12.98
CA THR A 64 -11.58 -11.62 -12.86
C THR A 64 -10.14 -11.38 -13.32
N ASP A 65 -9.96 -10.54 -14.35
CA ASP A 65 -8.64 -10.09 -14.79
C ASP A 65 -8.15 -8.96 -13.87
N ILE A 66 -7.30 -9.30 -12.90
CA ILE A 66 -6.68 -8.32 -12.00
C ILE A 66 -5.42 -7.76 -12.68
N PRO A 67 -5.35 -6.44 -12.92
CA PRO A 67 -4.20 -5.83 -13.60
C PRO A 67 -2.88 -6.05 -12.87
N GLU A 68 -1.80 -6.19 -13.64
CA GLU A 68 -0.45 -6.34 -13.08
C GLU A 68 0.01 -5.03 -12.42
N VAL A 69 0.41 -5.14 -11.15
CA VAL A 69 1.02 -4.06 -10.39
C VAL A 69 2.43 -4.46 -9.96
N THR A 70 3.42 -3.73 -10.45
CA THR A 70 4.84 -3.98 -10.14
C THR A 70 5.22 -3.25 -8.86
N VAL A 71 5.95 -3.91 -7.96
CA VAL A 71 6.58 -3.26 -6.79
C VAL A 71 8.08 -3.13 -7.05
N HIS A 72 8.57 -1.91 -7.16
CA HIS A 72 9.99 -1.62 -7.32
C HIS A 72 10.63 -1.23 -6.00
N TYR A 73 11.72 -1.92 -5.65
CA TYR A 73 12.51 -1.62 -4.46
C TYR A 73 13.81 -0.93 -4.85
N PRO A 74 13.90 0.42 -4.77
CA PRO A 74 15.12 1.12 -5.12
C PRO A 74 16.24 0.78 -4.14
N VAL A 75 17.43 0.58 -4.68
CA VAL A 75 18.66 0.25 -3.95
C VAL A 75 19.78 1.22 -4.32
N ALA A 76 20.75 1.40 -3.42
CA ALA A 76 21.93 2.20 -3.73
C ALA A 76 22.70 1.58 -4.89
N GLY A 77 23.09 2.40 -5.88
CA GLY A 77 23.71 1.94 -7.12
C GLY A 77 22.75 1.22 -8.08
N GLY A 78 21.44 1.29 -7.84
CA GLY A 78 20.43 0.73 -8.73
C GLY A 78 20.41 1.41 -10.10
N ASP A 79 20.14 0.60 -11.13
CA ASP A 79 20.10 1.00 -12.54
C ASP A 79 18.64 1.26 -12.99
N PRO A 80 18.32 2.40 -13.64
CA PRO A 80 16.98 2.67 -14.13
C PRO A 80 16.50 1.68 -15.19
N HIS A 81 17.40 0.98 -15.88
CA HIS A 81 17.05 -0.09 -16.81
C HIS A 81 16.38 -1.28 -16.12
N SER A 82 16.73 -1.57 -14.86
CA SER A 82 16.09 -2.63 -14.08
C SER A 82 14.62 -2.31 -13.81
N LEU A 83 14.33 -1.05 -13.43
CA LEU A 83 12.96 -0.58 -13.28
C LEU A 83 12.21 -0.63 -14.62
N ALA A 84 12.79 -0.06 -15.68
CA ALA A 84 12.16 -0.06 -17.01
C ALA A 84 11.82 -1.48 -17.49
N GLY A 85 12.73 -2.43 -17.30
CA GLY A 85 12.53 -3.83 -17.69
C GLY A 85 11.46 -4.56 -16.89
N SER A 86 11.18 -4.12 -15.66
CA SER A 86 10.10 -4.67 -14.81
C SER A 86 8.70 -4.18 -15.18
N ILE A 87 8.59 -3.17 -16.05
CA ILE A 87 7.32 -2.59 -16.49
C ILE A 87 6.89 -3.28 -17.78
N THR A 88 6.11 -4.35 -17.64
CA THR A 88 5.59 -5.12 -18.77
C THR A 88 4.52 -4.34 -19.54
N ALA A 89 4.11 -4.85 -20.71
CA ALA A 89 2.98 -4.28 -21.46
C ALA A 89 1.62 -4.43 -20.75
N LYS A 90 1.51 -5.34 -19.76
CA LYS A 90 0.30 -5.57 -18.98
C LYS A 90 0.27 -4.77 -17.68
N CYS A 91 1.43 -4.27 -17.24
CA CYS A 91 1.56 -3.42 -16.07
C CYS A 91 0.62 -2.20 -16.17
N ARG A 92 -0.26 -2.06 -15.18
CA ARG A 92 -1.17 -0.91 -15.04
C ARG A 92 -0.91 -0.10 -13.79
N GLY A 93 -0.11 -0.64 -12.85
CA GLY A 93 0.33 0.07 -11.67
C GLY A 93 1.79 -0.18 -11.33
N LEU A 94 2.43 0.83 -10.75
CA LEU A 94 3.79 0.76 -10.23
C LEU A 94 3.80 1.29 -8.81
N VAL A 95 4.24 0.48 -7.84
CA VAL A 95 4.48 0.91 -6.48
C VAL A 95 5.97 1.05 -6.24
N ILE A 96 6.41 2.21 -5.76
CA ILE A 96 7.80 2.43 -5.37
C ILE A 96 7.92 2.22 -3.85
N ALA A 97 8.74 1.26 -3.42
CA ALA A 97 9.11 1.08 -2.02
C ALA A 97 10.25 2.04 -1.65
N ALA A 98 9.95 3.34 -1.70
CA ALA A 98 10.93 4.42 -1.63
C ALA A 98 11.70 4.46 -0.30
N PHE A 99 12.75 5.26 -0.27
CA PHE A 99 13.49 5.55 0.97
C PHE A 99 12.65 6.45 1.88
N GLY A 100 12.95 6.41 3.19
CA GLY A 100 12.39 7.31 4.21
C GLY A 100 10.90 7.62 4.05
N CYS A 101 10.57 8.89 3.83
CA CYS A 101 9.20 9.38 3.69
C CYS A 101 8.73 9.54 2.23
N GLY A 102 9.35 8.79 1.30
CA GLY A 102 9.04 8.83 -0.13
C GLY A 102 10.19 9.33 -1.00
N GLU A 103 11.43 9.29 -0.52
CA GLU A 103 12.56 9.77 -1.31
C GLU A 103 12.96 8.79 -2.41
N ILE A 104 13.09 9.32 -3.62
CA ILE A 104 13.45 8.58 -4.83
C ILE A 104 14.78 9.13 -5.36
N PRO A 105 15.77 8.27 -5.68
CA PRO A 105 17.00 8.71 -6.33
C PRO A 105 16.71 9.45 -7.65
N ASP A 106 17.36 10.60 -7.86
CA ASP A 106 17.16 11.47 -9.05
C ASP A 106 17.23 10.70 -10.38
N LEU A 107 18.10 9.70 -10.46
CA LEU A 107 18.29 8.89 -11.65
C LEU A 107 17.03 8.08 -12.05
N LEU A 108 16.19 7.72 -11.07
CA LEU A 108 14.96 6.96 -11.28
C LEU A 108 13.76 7.85 -11.60
N VAL A 109 13.82 9.15 -11.25
CA VAL A 109 12.71 10.09 -11.45
C VAL A 109 12.25 10.12 -12.91
N PRO A 110 13.13 10.26 -13.94
CA PRO A 110 12.69 10.32 -15.33
C PRO A 110 11.95 9.07 -15.80
N VAL A 111 12.40 7.87 -15.40
CA VAL A 111 11.74 6.63 -15.83
C VAL A 111 10.38 6.46 -15.15
N ILE A 112 10.24 6.92 -13.90
CA ILE A 112 8.97 6.88 -13.17
C ILE A 112 7.98 7.89 -13.77
N GLU A 113 8.41 9.11 -14.06
CA GLU A 113 7.57 10.12 -14.71
C GLU A 113 7.12 9.69 -16.11
N GLN A 114 8.02 9.11 -16.91
CA GLN A 114 7.67 8.53 -18.21
C GLN A 114 6.66 7.38 -18.07
N THR A 115 6.76 6.60 -17.00
CA THR A 115 5.80 5.52 -16.70
C THR A 115 4.43 6.10 -16.37
N ALA A 116 4.36 7.12 -15.52
CA ALA A 116 3.12 7.82 -15.20
C ALA A 116 2.49 8.49 -16.44
N ALA A 117 3.31 9.08 -17.32
CA ALA A 117 2.87 9.70 -18.57
C ALA A 117 2.27 8.70 -19.57
N ARG A 118 2.60 7.40 -19.46
CA ARG A 118 1.99 6.31 -20.25
C ARG A 118 0.64 5.84 -19.69
N GLY A 119 0.14 6.47 -18.63
CA GLY A 119 -1.12 6.11 -17.98
C GLY A 119 -1.01 4.96 -16.97
N ILE A 120 0.21 4.55 -16.59
CA ILE A 120 0.42 3.59 -15.50
C ILE A 120 0.38 4.36 -14.19
N CYS A 121 -0.50 3.96 -13.26
CA CYS A 121 -0.61 4.64 -11.98
C CYS A 121 0.63 4.35 -11.11
N VAL A 122 1.34 5.38 -10.68
CA VAL A 122 2.48 5.30 -9.77
C VAL A 122 2.01 5.60 -8.36
N VAL A 123 2.31 4.72 -7.42
CA VAL A 123 2.11 4.94 -5.98
C VAL A 123 3.45 4.97 -5.29
N VAL A 124 3.78 6.09 -4.66
CA VAL A 124 4.98 6.21 -3.83
C VAL A 124 4.65 5.74 -2.42
N SER A 125 5.26 4.63 -2.03
CA SER A 125 5.20 4.08 -0.67
C SER A 125 6.60 4.10 -0.06
N SER A 126 6.76 3.53 1.13
CA SER A 126 8.06 3.44 1.81
C SER A 126 8.37 2.01 2.17
N ARG A 127 9.64 1.63 2.02
CA ARG A 127 10.17 0.39 2.57
C ARG A 127 10.32 0.42 4.09
N VAL A 128 10.26 1.60 4.69
CA VAL A 128 10.31 1.77 6.15
C VAL A 128 9.04 1.22 6.75
N ALA A 129 9.19 0.48 7.83
CA ALA A 129 8.08 -0.31 8.32
C ALA A 129 6.99 0.51 9.05
N GLY A 130 7.28 1.75 9.46
CA GLY A 130 6.28 2.76 9.83
C GLY A 130 6.15 3.74 8.68
N VAL A 131 5.18 3.50 7.80
CA VAL A 131 5.03 4.25 6.55
C VAL A 131 4.30 5.56 6.78
N GLY A 132 4.91 6.66 6.33
CA GLY A 132 4.25 7.96 6.21
C GLY A 132 4.76 8.63 4.96
N VAL A 133 4.00 8.52 3.88
CA VAL A 133 4.28 9.18 2.60
C VAL A 133 3.10 10.07 2.29
N MET A 134 3.34 11.37 2.22
CA MET A 134 2.35 12.41 1.92
C MET A 134 2.79 13.19 0.68
N PRO A 135 1.90 13.93 0.01
CA PRO A 135 2.27 14.76 -1.13
C PRO A 135 3.45 15.69 -0.85
N GLU A 136 3.57 16.18 0.37
CA GLU A 136 4.59 17.14 0.80
C GLU A 136 5.94 16.49 1.14
N THR A 137 5.99 15.17 1.33
CA THR A 137 7.20 14.46 1.78
C THR A 137 7.90 13.68 0.68
N MET A 138 7.18 13.23 -0.34
CA MET A 138 7.77 12.45 -1.43
C MET A 138 8.53 13.31 -2.44
N THR A 139 9.53 12.71 -3.11
CA THR A 139 10.31 13.39 -4.16
C THR A 139 9.47 13.79 -5.36
N LEU A 140 8.54 12.93 -5.78
CA LEU A 140 7.67 13.19 -6.93
C LEU A 140 6.51 14.09 -6.52
N ARG A 141 6.13 15.03 -7.39
CA ARG A 141 4.93 15.83 -7.16
C ARG A 141 3.69 14.98 -7.40
N GLU A 142 2.71 15.06 -6.49
CA GLU A 142 1.41 14.43 -6.70
C GLU A 142 0.76 14.93 -8.00
N ALA A 143 0.22 14.00 -8.78
CA ALA A 143 -0.46 14.24 -10.05
C ALA A 143 -1.55 13.18 -10.25
N ASP A 144 -2.30 13.23 -11.35
CA ASP A 144 -3.41 12.29 -11.59
C ASP A 144 -2.99 10.82 -11.52
N ASN A 145 -1.79 10.49 -12.01
CA ASN A 145 -1.21 9.15 -12.01
C ASN A 145 -0.01 8.99 -11.06
N VAL A 146 0.22 9.92 -10.13
CA VAL A 146 1.30 9.83 -9.14
C VAL A 146 0.72 10.13 -7.77
N LEU A 147 0.61 9.10 -6.94
CA LEU A 147 -0.11 9.15 -5.68
C LEU A 147 0.79 8.79 -4.49
N PRO A 148 0.67 9.48 -3.35
CA PRO A 148 1.26 9.02 -2.11
C PRO A 148 0.48 7.82 -1.55
N SER A 149 1.14 6.89 -0.88
CA SER A 149 0.47 5.75 -0.24
C SER A 149 -0.20 6.06 1.10
N GLY A 150 0.01 7.27 1.64
CA GLY A 150 -0.32 7.59 3.03
C GLY A 150 0.44 6.68 3.98
N HIS A 151 -0.28 5.78 4.63
CA HIS A 151 0.26 4.81 5.59
C HIS A 151 0.36 3.37 5.08
N LEU A 152 -0.02 3.11 3.82
CA LEU A 152 0.06 1.78 3.26
C LEU A 152 1.49 1.43 2.85
N ASN A 153 1.93 0.24 3.29
CA ASN A 153 3.20 -0.33 2.85
C ASN A 153 3.12 -0.84 1.39
N PRO A 154 4.26 -1.13 0.74
CA PRO A 154 4.28 -1.35 -0.71
C PRO A 154 3.38 -2.50 -1.16
N GLN A 155 3.33 -3.59 -0.39
CA GLN A 155 2.50 -4.75 -0.72
C GLN A 155 0.99 -4.46 -0.57
N LYS A 156 0.58 -3.66 0.42
CA LYS A 156 -0.83 -3.27 0.58
C LYS A 156 -1.24 -2.21 -0.44
N SER A 157 -0.36 -1.27 -0.75
CA SER A 157 -0.55 -0.31 -1.83
C SER A 157 -0.73 -1.01 -3.17
N ALA A 158 0.07 -2.04 -3.44
CA ALA A 158 -0.04 -2.82 -4.68
C ALA A 158 -1.38 -3.56 -4.76
N LEU A 159 -1.80 -4.19 -3.65
CA LEU A 159 -3.09 -4.87 -3.57
C LEU A 159 -4.26 -3.90 -3.78
N LEU A 160 -4.28 -2.78 -3.07
CA LEU A 160 -5.34 -1.78 -3.17
C LEU A 160 -5.40 -1.18 -4.59
N LEU A 161 -4.26 -0.86 -5.18
CA LEU A 161 -4.18 -0.35 -6.54
C LEU A 161 -4.72 -1.38 -7.56
N ALA A 162 -4.31 -2.65 -7.43
CA ALA A 162 -4.76 -3.71 -8.33
C ALA A 162 -6.28 -3.91 -8.26
N LEU A 163 -6.85 -3.93 -7.04
CA LEU A 163 -8.30 -4.05 -6.83
C LEU A 163 -9.05 -2.82 -7.35
N GLY A 164 -8.56 -1.62 -7.07
CA GLY A 164 -9.14 -0.37 -7.56
C GLY A 164 -9.19 -0.30 -9.09
N LEU A 165 -8.08 -0.66 -9.75
CA LEU A 165 -8.01 -0.72 -11.20
C LEU A 165 -8.93 -1.80 -11.80
N ALA A 166 -9.01 -2.98 -11.18
CA ALA A 166 -9.90 -4.06 -11.62
C ALA A 166 -11.39 -3.69 -11.48
N ALA A 167 -11.74 -2.92 -10.45
CA ALA A 167 -13.09 -2.38 -10.25
C ALA A 167 -13.41 -1.18 -11.17
N GLY A 168 -12.43 -0.70 -11.96
CA GLY A 168 -12.60 0.46 -12.83
C GLY A 168 -12.68 1.79 -12.08
N HIS A 169 -12.24 1.84 -10.82
CA HIS A 169 -12.18 3.06 -10.05
C HIS A 169 -11.00 3.94 -10.46
N ASN A 170 -11.15 5.25 -10.21
CA ASN A 170 -10.01 6.16 -10.28
C ASN A 170 -9.04 5.85 -9.12
N PRO A 171 -7.75 5.58 -9.39
CA PRO A 171 -6.78 5.28 -8.33
C PRO A 171 -6.70 6.37 -7.24
N ARG A 172 -6.82 7.65 -7.60
CA ARG A 172 -6.80 8.75 -6.62
C ARG A 172 -7.92 8.57 -5.60
N ASP A 173 -9.15 8.35 -6.06
CA ASP A 173 -10.31 8.18 -5.20
C ASP A 173 -10.17 6.96 -4.30
N VAL A 174 -9.62 5.86 -4.82
CA VAL A 174 -9.36 4.64 -4.05
C VAL A 174 -8.42 4.93 -2.87
N PHE A 175 -7.30 5.62 -3.11
CA PHE A 175 -6.33 5.94 -2.05
C PHE A 175 -6.85 7.03 -1.09
N THR A 176 -7.61 8.01 -1.58
CA THR A 176 -8.26 9.02 -0.73
C THR A 176 -9.33 8.40 0.17
N ASN A 177 -10.23 7.60 -0.38
CA ASN A 177 -11.31 6.95 0.37
C ASN A 177 -10.74 5.95 1.39
N PHE A 178 -9.71 5.19 1.02
CA PHE A 178 -9.05 4.30 1.95
C PHE A 178 -8.34 5.06 3.08
N GLY A 179 -7.70 6.19 2.78
CA GLY A 179 -7.01 7.04 3.76
C GLY A 179 -7.93 7.88 4.64
N SER A 180 -9.23 7.96 4.33
CA SER A 180 -10.23 8.79 5.02
C SER A 180 -10.80 8.18 6.30
N GLU A 181 -10.18 7.13 6.85
CA GLU A 181 -10.58 6.59 8.16
C GLU A 181 -10.48 7.70 9.24
N GLY A 182 -11.65 8.10 9.76
CA GLY A 182 -11.82 9.12 10.80
C GLY A 182 -11.56 8.65 12.22
#